data_AF-A0A6A8FY92-F1
#
_entry.id   AF-A0A6A8FY92-F1
#
_cell.length_a   1.000
_cell.length_b   1.000
_cell.length_c   1.000
_cell.angle_alpha   90.00
_cell.angle_beta   90.00
_cell.angle_gamma   90.00
#
_symmetry.space_group_name_H-M   'P 1'
#
loop_
_entity.id
_entity.type
_entity.pdbx_description
1 polymer ?
#
loop_
_entity_poly.entity_id
_entity_poly.type
_entity_poly.pdbx_seq_one_letter_code
_entity_poly.pdbx_strand_id
1 'polypeptide(L)'
;MKKFIGSVLATTLILGGCSMMENESSKDTNTETKSVPEEMEASKYVGQGFQPPAEKDAIEFAKKHRKEFEKVGEQFFKDNFGLKVKATNVVGKDDGVEVYVHCEDHGIVFNASLPLYKDAIHQKGSMR
;
A
#
# COMPACT_ATOMS: atom_id res chain seq x y z
N MET A 1 -46.67 -52.61 27.74
CA MET A 1 -46.90 -51.15 27.69
C MET A 1 -45.59 -50.44 28.00
N LYS A 2 -45.01 -49.74 27.03
CA LYS A 2 -43.97 -48.71 27.22
C LYS A 2 -43.93 -47.90 25.91
N LYS A 3 -44.52 -46.70 25.91
CA LYS A 3 -44.45 -45.76 24.78
C LYS A 3 -43.39 -44.72 25.14
N PHE A 4 -42.37 -44.61 24.31
CA PHE A 4 -41.27 -43.66 24.46
C PHE A 4 -41.79 -42.23 24.30
N ILE A 5 -41.52 -41.40 25.31
CA ILE A 5 -41.77 -39.96 25.32
C ILE A 5 -40.56 -39.30 24.67
N GLY A 6 -40.83 -38.42 23.70
CA GLY A 6 -39.83 -37.77 22.87
C GLY A 6 -38.92 -36.80 23.60
N SER A 7 -37.81 -36.47 22.96
CA SER A 7 -37.02 -35.28 23.24
C SER A 7 -36.49 -34.74 21.92
N VAL A 8 -37.04 -33.61 21.48
CA VAL A 8 -36.55 -32.82 20.35
C VAL A 8 -35.37 -32.02 20.86
N LEU A 9 -34.15 -32.41 20.48
CA LEU A 9 -32.94 -31.64 20.71
C LEU A 9 -32.90 -30.48 19.70
N ALA A 10 -33.46 -29.34 20.09
CA ALA A 10 -33.25 -28.08 19.40
C ALA A 10 -31.79 -27.64 19.60
N THR A 11 -30.96 -27.83 18.57
CA THR A 11 -29.61 -27.30 18.52
C THR A 11 -29.70 -25.83 18.15
N THR A 12 -29.54 -24.95 19.14
CA THR A 12 -29.36 -23.51 18.92
C THR A 12 -28.00 -23.29 18.25
N LEU A 13 -28.01 -23.03 16.95
CA LEU A 13 -26.89 -22.46 16.21
C LEU A 13 -26.61 -21.06 16.77
N ILE A 14 -25.64 -20.96 17.67
CA ILE A 14 -25.05 -19.67 18.02
C ILE A 14 -24.27 -19.23 16.78
N LEU A 15 -24.91 -18.46 15.92
CA LEU A 15 -24.27 -17.63 14.91
C LEU A 15 -23.36 -16.65 15.65
N GLY A 16 -22.12 -17.07 15.91
CA GLY A 16 -21.06 -16.23 16.42
C GLY A 16 -20.81 -15.10 15.42
N GLY A 17 -21.38 -13.93 15.70
CA GLY A 17 -21.09 -12.72 14.96
C GLY A 17 -19.59 -12.43 15.01
N CYS A 18 -19.02 -12.05 13.86
CA CYS A 18 -17.67 -11.52 13.79
C CYS A 18 -17.60 -10.21 14.58
N SER A 19 -17.26 -10.28 15.87
CA SER A 19 -16.79 -9.12 16.62
C SER A 19 -15.38 -8.80 16.15
N MET A 20 -15.21 -7.60 15.60
CA MET A 20 -13.91 -6.98 15.33
C MET A 20 -13.12 -6.95 16.63
N MET A 21 -11.98 -7.64 16.66
CA MET A 21 -11.08 -7.70 17.79
C MET A 21 -10.12 -6.52 17.64
N GLU A 22 -10.40 -5.41 18.33
CA GLU A 22 -9.46 -4.30 18.46
C GLU A 22 -8.21 -4.81 19.19
N ASN A 23 -7.07 -4.76 18.51
CA ASN A 23 -5.77 -5.04 19.11
C ASN A 23 -5.37 -3.81 19.94
N GLU A 24 -5.72 -3.80 21.23
CA GLU A 24 -5.04 -2.94 22.18
C GLU A 24 -3.60 -3.47 22.37
N SER A 25 -2.65 -2.94 21.59
CA SER A 25 -1.23 -3.10 21.91
C SER A 25 -0.84 -2.06 22.96
N SER A 26 -0.49 -2.57 24.13
CA SER A 26 0.02 -1.87 25.29
C SER A 26 1.12 -0.86 24.94
N LYS A 27 0.88 0.39 25.34
CA LYS A 27 1.83 1.44 25.76
C LYS A 27 3.30 1.02 25.87
N ASP A 28 4.19 1.70 25.12
CA ASP A 28 5.48 2.13 25.66
C ASP A 28 6.14 3.28 24.86
N THR A 29 6.67 4.23 25.63
CA THR A 29 7.62 5.31 25.32
C THR A 29 7.13 6.59 24.61
N ASN A 30 7.08 7.65 25.42
CA ASN A 30 7.07 9.06 25.02
C ASN A 30 8.28 9.38 24.14
N THR A 31 8.05 9.45 22.83
CA THR A 31 8.75 10.36 21.93
C THR A 31 7.63 11.06 21.15
N GLU A 32 7.39 12.33 21.43
CA GLU A 32 6.52 13.17 20.59
C GLU A 32 7.22 13.43 19.24
N THR A 33 7.46 12.39 18.45
CA THR A 33 7.45 12.53 17.01
C THR A 33 6.02 12.86 16.64
N LYS A 34 5.78 14.02 16.03
CA LYS A 34 4.48 14.39 15.43
C LYS A 34 4.02 13.26 14.52
N SER A 35 3.28 12.30 15.07
CA SER A 35 2.76 11.16 14.34
C SER A 35 1.59 11.66 13.49
N VAL A 36 1.53 11.16 12.26
CA VAL A 36 0.31 11.29 11.47
C VAL A 36 -0.76 10.47 12.20
N PRO A 37 -1.94 11.03 12.52
CA PRO A 37 -3.00 10.26 13.16
C PRO A 37 -3.44 9.12 12.22
N GLU A 38 -3.95 8.04 12.80
CA GLU A 38 -4.45 6.88 12.04
C GLU A 38 -5.55 7.29 11.05
N GLU A 39 -6.46 8.18 11.50
CA GLU A 39 -7.49 8.77 10.68
C GLU A 39 -7.44 10.29 10.72
N MET A 40 -7.87 10.92 9.64
CA MET A 40 -8.08 12.36 9.59
C MET A 40 -9.14 12.74 8.56
N GLU A 41 -9.70 13.94 8.69
CA GLU A 41 -10.64 14.47 7.69
C GLU A 41 -10.02 14.45 6.30
N ALA A 42 -10.76 13.91 5.33
CA ALA A 42 -10.32 13.81 3.93
C ALA A 42 -9.94 15.18 3.33
N SER A 43 -10.61 16.26 3.74
CA SER A 43 -10.30 17.64 3.32
C SER A 43 -8.93 18.13 3.78
N LYS A 44 -8.35 17.51 4.81
CA LYS A 44 -7.03 17.83 5.38
C LYS A 44 -5.96 16.82 4.96
N TYR A 45 -6.35 15.71 4.33
CA TYR A 45 -5.43 14.66 3.89
C TYR A 45 -4.85 14.99 2.51
N VAL A 46 -3.52 15.10 2.44
CA VAL A 46 -2.75 15.37 1.21
C VAL A 46 -1.69 14.30 0.95
N GLY A 47 -1.83 13.12 1.59
CA GLY A 47 -0.92 11.98 1.43
C GLY A 47 0.04 11.71 2.60
N GLN A 48 -0.06 12.48 3.69
CA GLN A 48 0.75 12.25 4.89
C GLN A 48 0.54 10.83 5.45
N GLY A 49 1.63 10.16 5.84
CA GLY A 49 1.56 8.82 6.42
C GLY A 49 1.24 7.69 5.43
N PHE A 50 1.01 7.99 4.14
CA PHE A 50 0.81 6.96 3.13
C PHE A 50 2.06 6.07 2.99
N GLN A 51 1.91 4.79 3.30
CA GLN A 51 2.98 3.80 3.20
C GLN A 51 2.35 2.42 2.98
N PRO A 52 2.48 1.82 1.78
CA PRO A 52 2.13 0.42 1.57
C PRO A 52 2.94 -0.49 2.52
N PRO A 53 2.47 -1.73 2.79
CA PRO A 53 3.26 -2.71 3.54
C PRO A 53 4.66 -2.82 2.92
N ALA A 54 5.69 -2.60 3.73
CA ALA A 54 7.07 -2.57 3.27
C ALA A 54 8.03 -2.86 4.44
N GLU A 55 9.16 -3.45 4.11
CA GLU A 55 10.29 -3.56 5.02
C GLU A 55 10.86 -2.16 5.32
N LYS A 56 11.41 -1.98 6.54
CA LYS A 56 11.95 -0.67 6.95
C LYS A 56 13.09 -0.20 6.04
N ASP A 57 13.93 -1.14 5.61
CA ASP A 57 15.04 -0.85 4.72
C ASP A 57 14.56 -0.50 3.30
N ALA A 58 13.47 -1.08 2.82
CA ALA A 58 12.82 -0.73 1.56
C ALA A 58 12.31 0.72 1.59
N ILE A 59 11.71 1.15 2.70
CA ILE A 59 11.26 2.54 2.92
C ILE A 59 12.46 3.50 2.90
N GLU A 60 13.53 3.18 3.61
CA GLU A 60 14.75 4.00 3.65
C GLU A 60 15.44 4.07 2.29
N PHE A 61 15.50 2.94 1.57
CA PHE A 61 16.09 2.83 0.25
C PHE A 61 15.33 3.68 -0.78
N ALA A 62 14.00 3.58 -0.81
CA ALA A 62 13.14 4.40 -1.67
C ALA A 62 13.36 5.90 -1.44
N LYS A 63 13.46 6.33 -0.16
CA LYS A 63 13.76 7.72 0.18
C LYS A 63 15.14 8.17 -0.30
N LYS A 64 16.16 7.32 -0.12
CA LYS A 64 17.55 7.60 -0.49
C LYS A 64 17.73 7.72 -2.01
N HIS A 65 17.05 6.89 -2.78
CA HIS A 65 17.20 6.77 -4.24
C HIS A 65 15.99 7.31 -5.01
N ARG A 66 15.22 8.21 -4.39
CA ARG A 66 13.95 8.70 -4.93
C ARG A 66 14.09 9.20 -6.38
N LYS A 67 15.08 10.04 -6.67
CA LYS A 67 15.24 10.66 -8.00
C LYS A 67 15.62 9.64 -9.07
N GLU A 68 16.37 8.61 -8.70
CA GLU A 68 16.70 7.50 -9.60
C GLU A 68 15.43 6.70 -9.94
N PHE A 69 14.61 6.37 -8.94
CA PHE A 69 13.35 5.66 -9.17
C PHE A 69 12.31 6.49 -9.93
N GLU A 70 12.21 7.80 -9.69
CA GLU A 70 11.36 8.69 -10.51
C GLU A 70 11.72 8.56 -12.00
N LYS A 71 13.02 8.61 -12.33
CA LYS A 71 13.49 8.44 -13.72
C LYS A 71 13.21 7.05 -14.27
N VAL A 72 13.45 6.00 -13.49
CA VAL A 72 13.18 4.61 -13.91
C VAL A 72 11.70 4.42 -14.20
N GLY A 73 10.81 4.89 -13.32
CA GLY A 73 9.37 4.84 -13.52
C GLY A 73 8.92 5.62 -14.76
N GLU A 74 9.36 6.86 -14.93
CA GLU A 74 9.03 7.67 -16.12
C GLU A 74 9.54 7.02 -17.42
N GLN A 75 10.75 6.47 -17.39
CA GLN A 75 11.35 5.78 -18.53
C GLN A 75 10.59 4.51 -18.89
N PHE A 76 10.11 3.74 -17.91
CA PHE A 76 9.29 2.54 -18.14
C PHE A 76 8.08 2.86 -19.03
N PHE A 77 7.32 3.89 -18.66
CA PHE A 77 6.09 4.24 -19.39
C PHE A 77 6.39 4.80 -20.78
N LYS A 78 7.49 5.54 -20.91
CA LYS A 78 7.97 6.02 -22.21
C LYS A 78 8.36 4.86 -23.13
N ASP A 79 9.13 3.89 -22.65
CA ASP A 79 9.65 2.80 -23.48
C ASP A 79 8.59 1.76 -23.86
N ASN A 80 7.67 1.47 -22.94
CA ASN A 80 6.67 0.42 -23.13
C ASN A 80 5.37 0.93 -23.77
N PHE A 81 4.98 2.17 -23.51
CA PHE A 81 3.71 2.73 -23.99
C PHE A 81 3.87 3.96 -24.88
N GLY A 82 5.09 4.50 -25.02
CA GLY A 82 5.31 5.75 -25.76
C GLY A 82 4.72 6.98 -25.06
N LEU A 83 4.46 6.90 -23.75
CA LEU A 83 3.76 7.93 -22.99
C LEU A 83 4.72 8.71 -22.10
N LYS A 84 4.58 10.04 -22.10
CA LYS A 84 5.26 10.90 -21.15
C LYS A 84 4.45 11.00 -19.86
N VAL A 85 4.92 10.34 -18.82
CA VAL A 85 4.37 10.43 -17.47
C VAL A 85 5.29 11.25 -16.57
N LYS A 86 4.79 11.66 -15.40
CA LYS A 86 5.54 12.31 -14.33
C LYS A 86 5.40 11.52 -13.04
N ALA A 87 6.50 11.20 -12.38
CA ALA A 87 6.44 10.57 -11.07
C ALA A 87 5.83 11.53 -10.04
N THR A 88 4.87 11.04 -9.27
CA THR A 88 4.15 11.79 -8.22
C THR A 88 4.51 11.32 -6.82
N ASN A 89 4.93 10.06 -6.66
CA ASN A 89 5.42 9.53 -5.39
C ASN A 89 6.37 8.35 -5.60
N VAL A 90 7.28 8.13 -4.64
CA VAL A 90 8.16 6.96 -4.57
C VAL A 90 8.21 6.48 -3.13
N VAL A 91 7.78 5.25 -2.90
CA VAL A 91 7.67 4.65 -1.56
C VAL A 91 8.27 3.25 -1.54
N GLY A 92 8.68 2.77 -0.36
CA GLY A 92 8.98 1.36 -0.19
C GLY A 92 7.71 0.53 -0.36
N LYS A 93 7.81 -0.67 -0.94
CA LYS A 93 6.73 -1.65 -1.01
C LYS A 93 7.32 -3.05 -0.97
N ASP A 94 6.79 -3.89 -0.09
CA ASP A 94 7.34 -5.21 0.20
C ASP A 94 8.85 -5.10 0.50
N ASP A 95 9.70 -5.81 -0.23
CA ASP A 95 11.17 -5.72 -0.15
C ASP A 95 11.79 -4.75 -1.19
N GLY A 96 10.94 -4.05 -1.97
CA GLY A 96 11.32 -3.20 -3.10
C GLY A 96 10.78 -1.76 -3.01
N VAL A 97 10.49 -1.17 -4.16
CA VAL A 97 10.05 0.23 -4.32
C VAL A 97 8.84 0.29 -5.24
N GLU A 98 7.91 1.19 -4.97
CA GLU A 98 6.80 1.48 -5.89
C GLU A 98 6.83 2.95 -6.31
N VAL A 99 6.75 3.18 -7.63
CA VAL A 99 6.72 4.52 -8.24
C VAL A 99 5.30 4.80 -8.71
N TYR A 100 4.70 5.86 -8.18
CA TYR A 100 3.43 6.39 -8.65
C TYR A 100 3.67 7.44 -9.73
N VAL A 101 2.86 7.41 -10.78
CA VAL A 101 2.98 8.32 -11.92
C VAL A 101 1.63 8.93 -12.29
N HIS A 102 1.69 10.12 -12.84
CA HIS A 102 0.58 10.80 -13.51
C HIS A 102 0.90 10.96 -14.99
N CYS A 103 -0.05 10.60 -15.85
CA CYS A 103 0.02 10.84 -17.29
C CYS A 103 -0.95 11.96 -17.66
N GLU A 104 -0.47 12.91 -18.43
CA GLU A 104 -1.26 13.91 -19.14
C GLU A 104 -0.56 14.17 -20.47
N ASP A 105 -0.81 13.29 -21.44
CA ASP A 105 -0.07 13.26 -22.71
C ASP A 105 -1.00 12.93 -23.87
N HIS A 106 -1.01 13.76 -24.92
CA HIS A 106 -1.86 13.61 -26.11
C HIS A 106 -3.36 13.33 -25.83
N GLY A 107 -3.91 13.91 -24.75
CA GLY A 107 -5.31 13.70 -24.34
C GLY A 107 -5.56 12.41 -23.55
N ILE A 108 -4.51 11.65 -23.23
CA ILE A 108 -4.57 10.48 -22.35
C ILE A 108 -4.23 10.93 -20.92
N VAL A 109 -5.16 10.68 -19.99
CA VAL A 109 -5.02 11.07 -18.58
C VAL A 109 -5.26 9.88 -17.67
N PHE A 110 -4.28 9.56 -16.83
CA PHE A 110 -4.42 8.53 -15.80
C PHE A 110 -3.43 8.72 -14.65
N ASN A 111 -3.67 8.02 -13.55
CA ASN A 111 -2.67 7.73 -12.53
C ASN A 111 -2.41 6.22 -12.52
N ALA A 112 -1.17 5.81 -12.30
CA ALA A 112 -0.76 4.41 -12.20
C ALA A 112 0.39 4.26 -11.21
N SER A 113 0.74 3.02 -10.88
CA SER A 113 1.93 2.69 -10.12
C SER A 113 2.70 1.53 -10.73
N LEU A 114 3.99 1.46 -10.43
CA LEU A 114 4.91 0.43 -10.90
C LEU A 114 5.77 -0.07 -9.73
N PRO A 115 5.59 -1.32 -9.27
CA PRO A 115 6.52 -1.95 -8.34
C PRO A 115 7.84 -2.30 -9.06
N LEU A 116 8.95 -2.06 -8.39
CA LEU A 116 10.32 -2.23 -8.87
C LEU A 116 11.18 -2.86 -7.80
N TYR A 117 12.09 -3.73 -8.21
CA TYR A 117 13.16 -4.22 -7.35
C TYR A 117 14.18 -3.11 -7.06
N LYS A 118 14.93 -3.24 -5.95
CA LYS A 118 15.94 -2.26 -5.51
C LYS A 118 17.04 -2.02 -6.56
N ASP A 119 17.36 -3.03 -7.36
CA ASP A 119 18.39 -2.99 -8.40
C ASP A 119 17.96 -2.33 -9.72
N ALA A 120 16.66 -1.99 -9.88
CA ALA A 120 16.15 -1.33 -11.08
C ALA A 120 16.85 0.01 -11.38
N ILE A 121 17.41 0.68 -10.36
CA ILE A 121 18.23 1.90 -10.52
C ILE A 121 19.52 1.68 -11.33
N HIS A 122 19.96 0.43 -11.47
CA HIS A 122 21.14 0.06 -12.24
C HIS A 122 20.80 -0.34 -13.68
N GLN A 123 19.52 -0.42 -14.04
CA GLN A 123 19.10 -0.73 -15.38
C GLN A 123 19.55 0.37 -16.35
N LYS A 124 20.22 -0.03 -17.43
CA LYS A 124 20.70 0.86 -18.49
C LYS A 124 20.05 0.46 -19.80
N GLY A 125 19.67 1.45 -20.60
CA GLY A 125 19.06 1.24 -21.91
C GLY A 125 17.53 1.10 -21.83
N SER A 126 16.95 0.54 -22.89
CA SER A 126 15.51 0.36 -23.03
C SER A 126 14.94 -0.53 -21.92
N MET A 127 13.80 -0.14 -21.36
CA MET A 127 13.05 -0.91 -20.35
C MET A 127 11.96 -1.80 -20.96
N ARG A 128 12.10 -2.12 -22.25
CA ARG A 128 11.16 -2.91 -23.05
C ARG A 128 11.62 -4.37 -23.12
#